data_AF-A0A8J6HHC0-F1
#
_entry.id   AF-A0A8J6HHC0-F1
#
_cell.length_a   1.000
_cell.length_b   1.000
_cell.length_c   1.000
_cell.angle_alpha   90.00
_cell.angle_beta   90.00
_cell.angle_gamma   90.00
#
_symmetry.space_group_name_H-M   'P 1'
#
loop_
_entity.id
_entity.type
_entity.pdbx_description
1 polymer ?
#
loop_
_entity_poly.entity_id
_entity_poly.type
_entity_poly.pdbx_seq_one_letter_code
_entity_poly.pdbx_strand_id
1 'polypeptide(L)'
;MKKKTPTRKKPSTAEPEEVTNVPTGSRFAPLSDHEDTDLQDEENEPMEEEEETTPEEEKNEKPPQIVLHGKYDYKKLLELSQQSTKHGVSLKFTRANTIIYSQTIKDFDGLKEALKNSKKAEWHTYATKKEKTHGFVAYGLDNNPDENDVKKVLEEKGINCRNVYKMKKTNSPLYIVITDNKTTLQDLESNVKTIEYIVVRWKKLINKREIVQCHNCQTWGHAATNCFAATKCLKCAGNHLTSECSLKKDDTEDQKKIKCSNCGQGHLANSTECEIYIARKKLMVKNKTDLVQKTTRQSNKYVPAPVPTKNAWTTQRNEDEGNRNPAAAHMLTIRARHAEEVAAQSATANNATDPGLMGDVNIFIQICDEVKKLKEKIDLGKLLQSLRTLNEAITENTSTVEIMKVLLSLDQPAFLK
;
A
#
# COMPACT_ATOMS: atom_id res chain seq x y z
N MET A 1 68.70 -6.26 -66.55
CA MET A 1 67.27 -5.81 -66.52
C MET A 1 66.93 -5.39 -65.08
N LYS A 2 65.98 -4.45 -64.96
CA LYS A 2 65.77 -3.44 -63.91
C LYS A 2 65.43 -4.05 -62.51
N LYS A 3 66.14 -3.68 -61.41
CA LYS A 3 65.78 -2.67 -60.34
C LYS A 3 64.34 -2.86 -59.78
N LYS A 4 64.00 -2.95 -58.48
CA LYS A 4 64.62 -2.55 -57.19
C LYS A 4 63.85 -3.20 -55.99
N THR A 5 64.60 -3.55 -54.96
CA THR A 5 64.38 -3.54 -53.48
C THR A 5 63.29 -2.63 -52.86
N PRO A 6 62.99 -2.68 -51.52
CA PRO A 6 63.00 -3.81 -50.55
C PRO A 6 61.92 -3.70 -49.42
N THR A 7 62.11 -4.46 -48.32
CA THR A 7 61.77 -4.17 -46.88
C THR A 7 60.33 -4.35 -46.39
N ARG A 8 60.02 -4.80 -45.16
CA ARG A 8 60.75 -5.42 -44.03
C ARG A 8 59.65 -5.91 -43.07
N LYS A 9 59.57 -7.22 -42.79
CA LYS A 9 58.66 -7.76 -41.75
C LYS A 9 59.30 -7.63 -40.36
N LYS A 10 58.56 -7.11 -39.39
CA LYS A 10 58.77 -7.34 -37.95
C LYS A 10 57.42 -7.53 -37.24
N PRO A 11 57.40 -8.26 -36.10
CA PRO A 11 56.22 -8.96 -35.60
C PRO A 11 55.60 -8.35 -34.32
N SER A 12 54.30 -8.63 -34.16
CA SER A 12 53.51 -8.82 -32.92
C SER A 12 53.75 -7.90 -31.71
N THR A 13 52.77 -7.02 -31.45
CA THR A 13 52.53 -6.36 -30.15
C THR A 13 51.04 -6.47 -29.83
N ALA A 14 50.74 -6.79 -28.56
CA ALA A 14 49.42 -7.03 -28.00
C ALA A 14 48.48 -5.82 -28.05
N GLU A 15 47.19 -6.07 -28.32
CA GLU A 15 46.08 -5.11 -28.18
C GLU A 15 45.56 -5.09 -26.72
N PRO A 16 45.37 -3.90 -26.11
CA PRO A 16 44.54 -3.75 -24.92
C PRO A 16 43.08 -3.45 -25.29
N GLU A 17 42.17 -4.05 -24.51
CA GLU A 17 40.71 -3.99 -24.67
C GLU A 17 40.14 -2.57 -24.48
N GLU A 18 39.23 -2.17 -25.38
CA GLU A 18 38.44 -0.94 -25.31
C GLU A 18 37.28 -1.04 -24.32
N VAL A 19 37.13 0.03 -23.54
CA VAL A 19 36.12 0.21 -22.49
C VAL A 19 34.79 0.64 -23.13
N THR A 20 33.72 -0.14 -22.92
CA THR A 20 32.38 0.22 -23.40
C THR A 20 31.67 1.16 -22.40
N ASN A 21 31.32 2.35 -22.89
CA ASN A 21 30.58 3.40 -22.16
C ASN A 21 29.14 2.96 -21.86
N VAL A 22 28.71 3.12 -20.60
CA VAL A 22 27.31 2.95 -20.17
C VAL A 22 26.59 4.30 -20.25
N PRO A 23 25.46 4.44 -20.97
CA PRO A 23 24.72 5.70 -21.03
C PRO A 23 23.86 5.90 -19.77
N THR A 24 24.17 6.92 -18.97
CA THR A 24 23.30 7.39 -17.88
C THR A 24 22.37 8.48 -18.40
N GLY A 25 21.10 8.14 -18.64
CA GLY A 25 20.06 9.11 -18.98
C GLY A 25 19.58 9.89 -17.75
N SER A 26 19.79 11.21 -17.76
CA SER A 26 19.20 12.17 -16.82
C SER A 26 17.68 12.24 -17.00
N ARG A 27 16.92 12.26 -15.89
CA ARG A 27 15.43 12.21 -15.86
C ARG A 27 14.74 13.57 -15.66
N PHE A 28 15.38 14.67 -16.06
CA PHE A 28 14.77 15.99 -15.95
C PHE A 28 14.65 16.59 -17.34
N ALA A 29 13.41 16.71 -17.84
CA ALA A 29 13.08 17.54 -18.98
C ALA A 29 12.92 19.00 -18.49
N PRO A 30 13.40 20.01 -19.24
CA PRO A 30 13.18 21.41 -18.89
C PRO A 30 11.71 21.78 -19.16
N LEU A 31 11.10 22.50 -18.22
CA LEU A 31 9.79 23.12 -18.38
C LEU A 31 9.89 24.19 -19.47
N SER A 32 9.06 24.10 -20.51
CA SER A 32 8.86 25.17 -21.48
C SER A 32 7.71 26.05 -21.02
N ASP A 33 8.02 27.32 -20.76
CA ASP A 33 7.05 28.37 -20.50
C ASP A 33 6.23 28.64 -21.79
N HIS A 34 4.90 28.63 -21.68
CA HIS A 34 4.01 29.13 -22.72
C HIS A 34 3.46 30.48 -22.27
N GLU A 35 3.91 31.54 -22.94
CA GLU A 35 3.27 32.86 -22.91
C GLU A 35 2.13 32.91 -23.93
N ASP A 36 1.08 33.61 -23.53
CA ASP A 36 -0.17 33.89 -24.25
C ASP A 36 0.07 34.62 -25.58
N THR A 37 -0.66 34.22 -26.62
CA THR A 37 -1.18 35.16 -27.64
C THR A 37 -2.50 34.64 -28.21
N ASP A 38 -3.38 35.59 -28.47
CA ASP A 38 -4.83 35.48 -28.63
C ASP A 38 -5.22 35.79 -30.10
N LEU A 39 -6.37 35.26 -30.55
CA LEU A 39 -7.16 35.58 -31.77
C LEU A 39 -6.62 35.04 -33.13
N GLN A 40 -7.40 34.48 -34.07
CA GLN A 40 -8.80 34.68 -34.48
C GLN A 40 -9.30 33.48 -35.34
N ASP A 41 -10.63 33.37 -35.43
CA ASP A 41 -11.44 32.35 -36.14
C ASP A 41 -11.20 32.21 -37.66
N GLU A 42 -11.37 31.01 -38.21
CA GLU A 42 -12.13 30.73 -39.44
C GLU A 42 -12.49 29.23 -39.56
N GLU A 43 -13.72 28.98 -40.00
CA GLU A 43 -14.37 27.68 -40.20
C GLU A 43 -13.72 26.88 -41.35
N ASN A 44 -13.45 25.59 -41.12
CA ASN A 44 -13.43 24.55 -42.17
C ASN A 44 -13.47 23.15 -41.54
N GLU A 45 -14.60 22.46 -41.65
CA GLU A 45 -14.61 21.00 -41.80
C GLU A 45 -14.06 20.68 -43.20
N PRO A 46 -13.16 19.68 -43.39
CA PRO A 46 -13.65 18.30 -43.42
C PRO A 46 -12.63 17.18 -43.08
N MET A 47 -13.20 15.97 -42.99
CA MET A 47 -12.61 14.65 -43.26
C MET A 47 -11.79 13.94 -42.18
N GLU A 48 -12.32 12.75 -41.89
CA GLU A 48 -11.77 11.63 -41.13
C GLU A 48 -10.38 11.24 -41.66
N GLU A 49 -9.35 11.49 -40.87
CA GLU A 49 -8.11 10.73 -40.92
C GLU A 49 -7.99 9.94 -39.61
N GLU A 50 -8.05 8.63 -39.74
CA GLU A 50 -7.77 7.67 -38.68
C GLU A 50 -6.31 7.85 -38.25
N GLU A 51 -6.07 8.66 -37.21
CA GLU A 51 -4.79 8.62 -36.50
C GLU A 51 -4.66 7.26 -35.81
N GLU A 52 -3.87 6.37 -36.44
CA GLU A 52 -3.32 5.18 -35.82
C GLU A 52 -2.60 5.60 -34.53
N THR A 53 -3.30 5.47 -33.41
CA THR A 53 -2.71 5.61 -32.08
C THR A 53 -1.62 4.55 -31.95
N THR A 54 -0.37 5.00 -32.01
CA THR A 54 0.80 4.17 -31.70
C THR A 54 0.56 3.49 -30.34
N PRO A 55 0.67 2.16 -30.23
CA PRO A 55 0.43 1.48 -28.97
C PRO A 55 1.50 1.94 -27.96
N GLU A 56 1.06 2.66 -26.93
CA GLU A 56 1.86 2.85 -25.71
C GLU A 56 2.42 1.48 -25.31
N GLU A 57 3.75 1.37 -25.22
CA GLU A 57 4.42 0.14 -24.81
C GLU A 57 3.84 -0.32 -23.46
N GLU A 58 2.98 -1.34 -23.48
CA GLU A 58 2.47 -2.00 -22.28
C GLU A 58 3.68 -2.46 -21.46
N LYS A 59 4.00 -1.74 -20.38
CA LYS A 59 4.99 -2.17 -19.39
C LYS A 59 4.68 -3.63 -19.04
N ASN A 60 5.53 -4.57 -19.45
CA ASN A 60 5.31 -6.00 -19.26
C ASN A 60 5.08 -6.34 -17.77
N GLU A 61 3.81 -6.45 -17.38
CA GLU A 61 3.44 -6.68 -15.99
C GLU A 61 3.63 -8.15 -15.64
N LYS A 62 4.34 -8.43 -14.55
CA LYS A 62 4.52 -9.81 -14.08
C LYS A 62 3.18 -10.37 -13.59
N PRO A 63 2.77 -11.57 -14.05
CA PRO A 63 1.54 -12.19 -13.62
C PRO A 63 1.59 -12.61 -12.14
N PRO A 64 0.43 -12.81 -11.50
CA PRO A 64 0.36 -13.32 -10.14
C PRO A 64 0.84 -14.78 -10.06
N GLN A 65 1.32 -15.18 -8.89
CA GLN A 65 1.74 -16.55 -8.64
C GLN A 65 0.53 -17.49 -8.49
N ILE A 66 0.69 -18.74 -8.93
CA ILE A 66 -0.28 -19.82 -8.72
C ILE A 66 0.20 -20.66 -7.54
N VAL A 67 -0.69 -20.93 -6.57
CA VAL A 67 -0.36 -21.69 -5.36
C VAL A 67 -1.16 -22.99 -5.34
N LEU A 68 -0.46 -24.11 -5.55
CA LEU A 68 -1.00 -25.45 -5.41
C LEU A 68 -0.99 -25.87 -3.94
N HIS A 69 -2.10 -26.42 -3.47
CA HIS A 69 -2.26 -26.93 -2.11
C HIS A 69 -1.65 -28.33 -2.04
N GLY A 70 -0.62 -28.52 -1.22
CA GLY A 70 0.12 -29.78 -1.12
C GLY A 70 1.45 -29.79 -1.90
N LYS A 71 2.13 -30.94 -1.79
CA LYS A 71 3.37 -31.23 -2.49
C LYS A 71 3.06 -32.06 -3.73
N TYR A 72 3.47 -31.56 -4.88
CA TYR A 72 3.32 -32.24 -6.16
C TYR A 72 4.68 -32.67 -6.68
N ASP A 73 4.69 -33.75 -7.46
CA ASP A 73 5.91 -34.23 -8.11
C ASP A 73 6.39 -33.21 -9.14
N TYR A 74 7.68 -32.86 -9.05
CA TYR A 74 8.27 -31.80 -9.87
C TYR A 74 8.24 -32.17 -11.37
N LYS A 75 8.41 -33.45 -11.72
CA LYS A 75 8.45 -33.92 -13.11
C LYS A 75 7.11 -33.67 -13.81
N LYS A 76 6.02 -34.07 -13.15
CA LYS A 76 4.65 -33.89 -13.67
C LYS A 76 4.29 -32.41 -13.84
N LEU A 77 4.72 -31.56 -12.90
CA LEU A 77 4.53 -30.11 -13.02
C LEU A 77 5.36 -29.51 -14.15
N LEU A 78 6.58 -30.02 -14.37
CA LEU A 78 7.43 -29.57 -15.45
C LEU A 78 6.86 -29.94 -16.81
N GLU A 79 6.41 -31.19 -16.99
CA GLU A 79 5.74 -31.66 -18.21
C GLU A 79 4.50 -30.82 -18.53
N LEU A 80 3.63 -30.59 -17.54
CA LEU A 80 2.45 -29.73 -17.71
C LEU A 80 2.86 -28.30 -18.09
N SER A 81 3.89 -27.76 -17.46
CA SER A 81 4.36 -26.40 -17.77
C SER A 81 4.96 -26.28 -19.17
N GLN A 82 5.68 -27.29 -19.65
CA GLN A 82 6.27 -27.31 -20.99
C GLN A 82 5.19 -27.41 -22.07
N GLN A 83 4.10 -28.12 -21.82
CA GLN A 83 2.96 -28.22 -22.74
C GLN A 83 2.16 -26.92 -22.82
N SER A 84 2.10 -26.15 -21.73
CA SER A 84 1.24 -24.97 -21.62
C SER A 84 1.94 -23.62 -21.73
N THR A 85 3.28 -23.57 -21.68
CA THR A 85 4.04 -22.30 -21.65
C THR A 85 5.20 -22.27 -22.62
N LYS A 86 5.48 -21.08 -23.17
CA LYS A 86 6.63 -20.85 -24.06
C LYS A 86 7.88 -20.42 -23.32
N HIS A 87 7.75 -19.63 -22.24
CA HIS A 87 8.89 -19.02 -21.54
C HIS A 87 9.34 -19.77 -20.28
N GLY A 88 8.84 -20.99 -20.06
CA GLY A 88 9.14 -21.81 -18.88
C GLY A 88 8.60 -21.20 -17.58
N VAL A 89 8.63 -21.99 -16.51
CA VAL A 89 8.10 -21.63 -15.18
C VAL A 89 9.16 -21.80 -14.11
N SER A 90 9.07 -21.02 -13.03
CA SER A 90 9.86 -21.25 -11.82
C SER A 90 8.98 -21.79 -10.70
N LEU A 91 9.52 -22.76 -9.96
CA LEU A 91 8.81 -23.49 -8.90
C LEU A 91 9.45 -23.19 -7.54
N LYS A 92 8.61 -22.94 -6.54
CA LYS A 92 9.03 -22.81 -5.15
C LYS A 92 8.24 -23.78 -4.26
N PHE A 93 8.96 -24.66 -3.60
CA PHE A 93 8.38 -25.59 -2.64
C PHE A 93 8.39 -24.97 -1.24
N THR A 94 7.21 -24.90 -0.62
CA THR A 94 7.03 -24.53 0.78
C THR A 94 6.70 -25.78 1.59
N ARG A 95 6.73 -25.70 2.92
CA ARG A 95 6.37 -26.83 3.82
C ARG A 95 5.05 -27.50 3.45
N ALA A 96 4.03 -26.72 3.07
CA ALA A 96 2.68 -27.20 2.78
C ALA A 96 2.25 -27.07 1.30
N ASN A 97 2.85 -26.16 0.53
CA ASN A 97 2.34 -25.75 -0.79
C ASN A 97 3.45 -25.71 -1.84
N THR A 98 3.06 -25.87 -3.11
CA THR A 98 3.92 -25.67 -4.27
C THR A 98 3.50 -24.40 -5.00
N ILE A 99 4.42 -23.46 -5.21
CA ILE A 99 4.13 -22.16 -5.83
C ILE A 99 4.77 -22.12 -7.21
N ILE A 100 3.97 -21.76 -8.22
CA ILE A 100 4.38 -21.62 -9.61
C ILE A 100 4.41 -20.14 -9.96
N TYR A 101 5.52 -19.70 -10.54
CA TYR A 101 5.69 -18.37 -11.09
C TYR A 101 5.86 -18.46 -12.60
N SER A 102 5.00 -17.73 -13.32
CA SER A 102 5.10 -17.51 -14.76
C SER A 102 5.73 -16.14 -15.05
N GLN A 103 6.33 -16.01 -16.23
CA GLN A 103 6.96 -14.76 -16.66
C GLN A 103 5.97 -13.84 -17.39
N THR A 104 5.06 -14.41 -18.17
CA THR A 104 4.09 -13.67 -19.00
C THR A 104 2.65 -13.98 -18.61
N ILE A 105 1.74 -13.04 -18.90
CA ILE A 105 0.29 -13.22 -18.68
C ILE A 105 -0.26 -14.34 -19.56
N LYS A 106 0.20 -14.46 -20.81
CA LYS A 106 -0.23 -15.53 -21.73
C LYS A 106 0.12 -16.92 -21.19
N ASP A 107 1.35 -17.10 -20.70
CA ASP A 107 1.77 -18.36 -20.07
C ASP A 107 0.99 -18.63 -18.77
N PHE A 108 0.68 -17.58 -18.00
CA PHE A 108 -0.17 -17.70 -16.81
C PHE A 108 -1.57 -18.20 -17.15
N ASP A 109 -2.21 -17.66 -18.17
CA ASP A 109 -3.56 -18.06 -18.59
C ASP A 109 -3.57 -19.49 -19.13
N GLY A 110 -2.57 -19.87 -19.94
CA GLY A 110 -2.41 -21.26 -20.39
C GLY A 110 -2.26 -22.26 -19.25
N LEU A 111 -1.44 -21.93 -18.23
CA LEU A 111 -1.32 -22.76 -17.02
C LEU A 111 -2.62 -22.82 -16.22
N LYS A 112 -3.32 -21.68 -16.11
CA LYS A 112 -4.61 -21.58 -15.40
C LYS A 112 -5.62 -22.53 -16.02
N GLU A 113 -5.69 -22.60 -17.34
CA GLU A 113 -6.57 -23.52 -18.08
C GLU A 113 -6.16 -24.98 -17.94
N ALA A 114 -4.86 -25.30 -18.10
CA ALA A 114 -4.36 -26.65 -17.91
C ALA A 114 -4.65 -27.20 -16.51
N LEU A 115 -4.45 -26.37 -15.47
CA LEU A 115 -4.74 -26.76 -14.09
C LEU A 115 -6.23 -26.93 -13.82
N LYS A 116 -7.11 -26.08 -14.40
CA LYS A 116 -8.57 -26.27 -14.33
C LYS A 116 -8.98 -27.62 -14.92
N ASN A 117 -8.40 -28.00 -16.05
CA ASN A 117 -8.76 -29.24 -16.76
C ASN A 117 -8.29 -30.50 -16.02
N SER A 118 -7.17 -30.41 -15.30
CA SER A 118 -6.60 -31.55 -14.59
C SER A 118 -7.50 -32.12 -13.47
N LYS A 119 -8.40 -31.30 -12.89
CA LYS A 119 -9.36 -31.57 -11.78
C LYS A 119 -8.83 -32.28 -10.52
N LYS A 120 -7.59 -32.76 -10.51
CA LYS A 120 -6.96 -33.51 -9.42
C LYS A 120 -6.22 -32.62 -8.43
N ALA A 121 -5.85 -31.41 -8.84
CA ALA A 121 -5.08 -30.49 -8.02
C ALA A 121 -5.98 -29.41 -7.41
N GLU A 122 -5.85 -29.18 -6.11
CA GLU A 122 -6.43 -28.03 -5.43
C GLU A 122 -5.46 -26.86 -5.49
N TRP A 123 -5.94 -25.68 -5.92
CA TRP A 123 -5.07 -24.52 -6.07
C TRP A 123 -5.83 -23.21 -6.00
N HIS A 124 -5.08 -22.11 -5.86
CA HIS A 124 -5.63 -20.76 -5.97
C HIS A 124 -4.62 -19.83 -6.62
N THR A 125 -5.12 -18.72 -7.13
CA THR A 125 -4.31 -17.62 -7.67
C THR A 125 -4.89 -16.26 -7.24
N TYR A 126 -4.21 -15.18 -7.60
CA TYR A 126 -4.63 -13.81 -7.32
C TYR A 126 -5.12 -13.14 -8.60
N ALA A 127 -5.98 -12.14 -8.45
CA ALA A 127 -6.48 -11.37 -9.59
C ALA A 127 -5.32 -10.64 -10.29
N THR A 128 -5.28 -10.71 -11.62
CA THR A 128 -4.36 -9.88 -12.41
C THR A 128 -4.74 -8.40 -12.27
N LYS A 129 -3.86 -7.48 -12.64
CA LYS A 129 -4.17 -6.05 -12.55
C LYS A 129 -5.37 -5.64 -13.40
N LYS A 130 -5.58 -6.28 -14.56
CA LYS A 130 -6.75 -6.10 -15.44
C LYS A 130 -8.04 -6.64 -14.80
N GLU A 131 -7.96 -7.73 -14.04
CA GLU A 131 -9.12 -8.34 -13.35
C GLU A 131 -9.49 -7.65 -12.02
N LYS A 132 -8.66 -6.75 -11.49
CA LYS A 132 -8.94 -6.07 -10.21
C LYS A 132 -10.17 -5.19 -10.34
N THR A 133 -10.99 -5.19 -9.30
CA THR A 133 -12.18 -4.37 -9.22
C THR A 133 -12.06 -3.36 -8.08
N HIS A 134 -12.74 -2.22 -8.24
CA HIS A 134 -12.90 -1.21 -7.20
C HIS A 134 -14.35 -1.21 -6.71
N GLY A 135 -14.50 -1.11 -5.39
CA GLY A 135 -15.81 -1.00 -4.75
C GLY A 135 -16.03 0.42 -4.26
N PHE A 136 -17.21 0.95 -4.56
CA PHE A 136 -17.68 2.27 -4.14
C PHE A 136 -19.04 2.17 -3.48
N VAL A 137 -19.38 3.16 -2.67
CA VAL A 137 -20.66 3.30 -1.97
C VAL A 137 -21.30 4.59 -2.42
N ALA A 138 -22.48 4.49 -3.02
CA ALA A 138 -23.36 5.60 -3.36
C ALA A 138 -24.34 5.84 -2.21
N TYR A 139 -24.47 7.10 -1.78
CA TYR A 139 -25.40 7.54 -0.75
C TYR A 139 -26.16 8.79 -1.21
N GLY A 140 -27.40 8.94 -0.73
CA GLY A 140 -28.35 9.98 -1.18
C GLY A 140 -29.49 9.47 -2.07
N LEU A 141 -29.56 8.14 -2.31
CA LEU A 141 -30.57 7.51 -3.16
C LEU A 141 -31.85 7.15 -2.39
N ASP A 142 -32.43 8.12 -1.68
CA ASP A 142 -33.51 7.91 -0.70
C ASP A 142 -34.81 7.37 -1.32
N ASN A 143 -35.06 7.60 -2.61
CA ASN A 143 -36.23 7.06 -3.34
C ASN A 143 -36.10 5.57 -3.69
N ASN A 144 -35.03 4.88 -3.27
CA ASN A 144 -34.87 3.44 -3.46
C ASN A 144 -34.95 2.96 -4.92
N PRO A 145 -34.21 3.57 -5.88
CA PRO A 145 -34.21 3.11 -7.27
C PRO A 145 -33.79 1.64 -7.40
N ASP A 146 -34.22 0.97 -8.47
CA ASP A 146 -33.83 -0.41 -8.72
C ASP A 146 -32.33 -0.54 -9.01
N GLU A 147 -31.73 -1.66 -8.63
CA GLU A 147 -30.30 -1.91 -8.84
C GLU A 147 -29.92 -1.91 -10.33
N ASN A 148 -30.82 -2.35 -11.19
CA ASN A 148 -30.59 -2.40 -12.63
C ASN A 148 -30.65 -1.02 -13.27
N ASP A 149 -31.55 -0.15 -12.80
CA ASP A 149 -31.68 1.19 -13.35
C ASP A 149 -30.51 2.08 -12.93
N VAL A 150 -30.06 1.96 -11.67
CA VAL A 150 -28.79 2.56 -11.22
C VAL A 150 -27.63 2.08 -12.08
N LYS A 151 -27.57 0.78 -12.43
CA LYS A 151 -26.52 0.24 -13.29
C LYS A 151 -26.56 0.84 -14.71
N LYS A 152 -27.73 0.94 -15.34
CA LYS A 152 -27.87 1.52 -16.68
C LYS A 152 -27.40 2.97 -16.72
N VAL A 153 -27.83 3.78 -15.75
CA VAL A 153 -27.43 5.20 -15.68
C VAL A 153 -25.92 5.36 -15.50
N LEU A 154 -25.26 4.44 -14.77
CA LEU A 154 -23.81 4.45 -14.64
C LEU A 154 -23.11 4.08 -15.95
N GLU A 155 -23.64 3.11 -16.69
CA GLU A 155 -23.13 2.71 -18.02
C GLU A 155 -23.32 3.83 -19.06
N GLU A 156 -24.45 4.53 -19.06
CA GLU A 156 -24.72 5.71 -19.89
C GLU A 156 -23.72 6.85 -19.63
N LYS A 157 -23.23 6.96 -18.39
CA LYS A 157 -22.21 7.93 -17.97
C LYS A 157 -20.78 7.45 -18.22
N GLY A 158 -20.60 6.36 -18.97
CA GLY A 158 -19.30 5.84 -19.36
C GLY A 158 -18.57 5.06 -18.28
N ILE A 159 -19.24 4.62 -17.21
CA ILE A 159 -18.63 3.83 -16.14
C ILE A 159 -18.96 2.36 -16.35
N ASN A 160 -17.91 1.55 -16.50
CA ASN A 160 -18.09 0.10 -16.59
C ASN A 160 -18.40 -0.50 -15.21
N CYS A 161 -19.68 -0.78 -14.96
CA CYS A 161 -20.18 -1.36 -13.73
C CYS A 161 -20.35 -2.88 -13.85
N ARG A 162 -19.57 -3.62 -13.07
CA ARG A 162 -19.70 -5.08 -12.99
C ARG A 162 -20.98 -5.47 -12.27
N ASN A 163 -21.17 -4.94 -11.06
CA ASN A 163 -22.31 -5.23 -10.21
C ASN A 163 -22.71 -4.01 -9.38
N VAL A 164 -24.01 -3.85 -9.17
CA VAL A 164 -24.60 -2.91 -8.22
C VAL A 164 -25.42 -3.71 -7.21
N TYR A 165 -25.31 -3.39 -5.93
CA TYR A 165 -26.04 -4.07 -4.86
C TYR A 165 -26.61 -3.06 -3.89
N LYS A 166 -27.88 -3.21 -3.52
CA LYS A 166 -28.47 -2.45 -2.43
C LYS A 166 -28.08 -3.05 -1.09
N MET A 167 -27.57 -2.21 -0.19
CA MET A 167 -27.23 -2.63 1.16
C MET A 167 -28.50 -2.95 1.95
N LYS A 168 -28.49 -4.10 2.63
CA LYS A 168 -29.57 -4.51 3.54
C LYS A 168 -29.29 -3.97 4.95
N LYS A 169 -30.33 -3.59 5.68
CA LYS A 169 -30.29 -3.15 7.09
C LYS A 169 -29.53 -1.83 7.33
N THR A 170 -29.83 -0.81 6.54
CA THR A 170 -29.32 0.56 6.73
C THR A 170 -30.50 1.51 6.93
N ASN A 171 -30.34 2.56 7.75
CA ASN A 171 -31.40 3.55 7.99
C ASN A 171 -31.75 4.35 6.73
N SER A 172 -30.77 4.53 5.84
CA SER A 172 -30.93 5.13 4.51
C SER A 172 -30.43 4.14 3.46
N PRO A 173 -31.01 4.14 2.25
CA PRO A 173 -30.57 3.26 1.18
C PRO A 173 -29.15 3.61 0.72
N LEU A 174 -28.28 2.62 0.82
CA LEU A 174 -26.91 2.68 0.32
C LEU A 174 -26.75 1.66 -0.78
N TYR A 175 -26.02 2.02 -1.83
CA TYR A 175 -25.74 1.15 -2.96
C TYR A 175 -24.24 0.90 -3.05
N ILE A 176 -23.85 -0.36 -3.15
CA ILE A 176 -22.48 -0.77 -3.42
C ILE A 176 -22.34 -0.93 -4.93
N VAL A 177 -21.43 -0.17 -5.52
CA VAL A 177 -21.10 -0.23 -6.94
C VAL A 177 -19.71 -0.83 -7.10
N ILE A 178 -19.61 -1.92 -7.86
CA ILE A 178 -18.34 -2.59 -8.17
C ILE A 178 -18.00 -2.30 -9.64
N THR A 179 -16.87 -1.64 -9.85
CA THR A 179 -16.36 -1.25 -11.17
C THR A 179 -15.03 -1.95 -11.47
N ASP A 180 -14.52 -1.73 -12.67
CA ASP A 180 -13.18 -2.15 -13.08
C ASP A 180 -12.06 -1.35 -12.39
N ASN A 181 -10.81 -1.78 -12.63
CA ASN A 181 -9.60 -1.17 -12.10
C ASN A 181 -9.36 0.28 -12.57
N LYS A 182 -9.92 0.67 -13.73
CA LYS A 182 -9.71 1.98 -14.35
C LYS A 182 -10.45 3.09 -13.60
N THR A 183 -11.64 2.79 -13.08
CA THR A 183 -12.49 3.80 -12.45
C THR A 183 -11.94 4.20 -11.08
N THR A 184 -11.79 5.51 -10.89
CA THR A 184 -11.39 6.13 -9.64
C THR A 184 -12.58 6.79 -8.93
N LEU A 185 -12.40 7.17 -7.66
CA LEU A 185 -13.43 7.91 -6.93
C LEU A 185 -13.72 9.28 -7.57
N GLN A 186 -12.68 9.93 -8.09
CA GLN A 186 -12.78 11.24 -8.72
C GLN A 186 -13.57 11.19 -10.03
N ASP A 187 -13.45 10.11 -10.81
CA ASP A 187 -14.25 9.89 -12.01
C ASP A 187 -15.74 9.78 -11.66
N LEU A 188 -16.07 9.08 -10.57
CA LEU A 188 -17.45 8.95 -10.10
C LEU A 188 -18.02 10.27 -9.60
N GLU A 189 -17.24 11.03 -8.82
CA GLU A 189 -17.67 12.32 -8.28
C GLU A 189 -17.83 13.39 -9.37
N SER A 190 -16.98 13.37 -10.40
CA SER A 190 -17.04 14.31 -11.53
C SER A 190 -18.17 13.96 -12.49
N ASN A 191 -18.27 12.69 -12.91
CA ASN A 191 -19.17 12.26 -13.98
C ASN A 191 -20.58 11.90 -13.46
N VAL A 192 -20.71 11.46 -12.21
CA VAL A 192 -21.98 10.99 -11.63
C VAL A 192 -22.37 11.78 -10.38
N LYS A 193 -22.76 13.03 -10.61
CA LYS A 193 -23.37 13.88 -9.56
C LYS A 193 -24.82 13.52 -9.27
N THR A 194 -25.53 13.02 -10.28
CA THR A 194 -26.95 12.66 -10.21
C THR A 194 -27.21 11.28 -10.80
N ILE A 195 -28.19 10.57 -10.26
CA ILE A 195 -28.75 9.33 -10.83
C ILE A 195 -30.26 9.52 -10.84
N GLU A 196 -30.90 9.46 -12.01
CA GLU A 196 -32.34 9.72 -12.15
C GLU A 196 -32.79 11.03 -11.45
N TYR A 197 -32.03 12.10 -11.65
CA TYR A 197 -32.23 13.42 -11.03
C TYR A 197 -32.03 13.48 -9.50
N ILE A 198 -31.68 12.36 -8.85
CA ILE A 198 -31.34 12.31 -7.42
C ILE A 198 -29.85 12.61 -7.25
N VAL A 199 -29.51 13.53 -6.34
CA VAL A 199 -28.10 13.87 -6.04
C VAL A 199 -27.44 12.71 -5.29
N VAL A 200 -26.31 12.24 -5.83
CA VAL A 200 -25.56 11.13 -5.26
C VAL A 200 -24.20 11.62 -4.80
N ARG A 201 -23.76 11.07 -3.67
CA ARG A 201 -22.39 11.23 -3.19
C ARG A 201 -21.72 9.88 -3.12
N TRP A 202 -20.40 9.88 -3.30
CA TRP A 202 -19.60 8.66 -3.40
C TRP A 202 -18.63 8.53 -2.24
N LYS A 203 -18.37 7.29 -1.84
CA LYS A 203 -17.30 6.93 -0.91
C LYS A 203 -16.64 5.65 -1.39
N LYS A 204 -15.36 5.47 -1.10
CA LYS A 204 -14.70 4.18 -1.32
C LYS A 204 -15.27 3.12 -0.38
N LEU A 205 -15.51 1.92 -0.88
CA LEU A 205 -15.92 0.78 -0.04
C LEU A 205 -14.73 0.35 0.83
N ILE A 206 -14.89 0.48 2.15
CA ILE A 206 -13.88 0.06 3.13
C ILE A 206 -14.21 -1.33 3.65
N ASN A 207 -13.37 -2.31 3.32
CA ASN A 207 -13.46 -3.63 3.93
C ASN A 207 -12.83 -3.59 5.33
N LYS A 208 -13.65 -3.75 6.37
CA LYS A 208 -13.18 -3.77 7.77
C LYS A 208 -12.33 -5.00 8.10
N ARG A 209 -12.37 -6.06 7.27
CA ARG A 209 -11.59 -7.28 7.50
C ARG A 209 -10.13 -7.04 7.11
N GLU A 210 -9.21 -7.21 8.07
CA GLU A 210 -7.77 -7.08 7.83
C GLU A 210 -7.21 -8.18 6.92
N ILE A 211 -7.73 -9.40 7.04
CA ILE A 211 -7.29 -10.57 6.26
C ILE A 211 -8.49 -11.12 5.52
N VAL A 212 -8.36 -11.25 4.20
CA VAL A 212 -9.38 -11.84 3.34
C VAL A 212 -9.52 -13.33 3.68
N GLN A 213 -10.76 -13.79 3.85
CA GLN A 213 -11.07 -15.21 3.97
C GLN A 213 -11.64 -15.71 2.66
N CYS A 214 -11.17 -16.87 2.19
CA CYS A 214 -11.76 -17.51 1.02
C CYS A 214 -13.08 -18.17 1.42
N HIS A 215 -14.20 -17.71 0.87
CA HIS A 215 -15.52 -18.31 1.15
C HIS A 215 -15.71 -19.70 0.55
N ASN A 216 -14.82 -20.15 -0.35
CA ASN A 216 -14.83 -21.50 -0.92
C ASN A 216 -14.13 -22.50 0.03
N CYS A 217 -12.81 -22.38 0.22
CA CYS A 217 -12.03 -23.33 1.02
C CYS A 217 -11.85 -22.93 2.50
N GLN A 218 -12.39 -21.78 2.93
CA GLN A 218 -12.30 -21.19 4.28
C GLN A 218 -10.90 -20.77 4.75
N THR A 219 -9.86 -20.92 3.92
CA THR A 219 -8.49 -20.51 4.25
C THR A 219 -8.30 -19.00 4.15
N TRP A 220 -7.32 -18.50 4.90
CA TRP A 220 -7.00 -17.07 4.95
C TRP A 220 -6.01 -16.66 3.87
N GLY A 221 -6.24 -15.49 3.27
CA GLY A 221 -5.28 -14.77 2.43
C GLY A 221 -5.62 -14.64 0.94
N HIS A 222 -6.72 -15.23 0.47
CA HIS A 222 -7.16 -15.11 -0.92
C HIS A 222 -8.69 -15.09 -1.02
N ALA A 223 -9.20 -14.62 -2.17
CA ALA A 223 -10.63 -14.55 -2.45
C ALA A 223 -11.14 -15.84 -3.13
N ALA A 224 -12.44 -16.13 -2.98
CA ALA A 224 -13.06 -17.32 -3.55
C ALA A 224 -13.06 -17.33 -5.10
N THR A 225 -13.11 -16.17 -5.73
CA THR A 225 -13.19 -16.00 -7.20
C THR A 225 -12.09 -16.75 -7.96
N ASN A 226 -10.89 -16.80 -7.38
CA ASN A 226 -9.72 -17.44 -7.98
C ASN A 226 -9.24 -18.65 -7.16
N CYS A 227 -10.16 -19.33 -6.48
CA CYS A 227 -9.90 -20.52 -5.67
C CYS A 227 -10.56 -21.75 -6.27
N PHE A 228 -9.76 -22.74 -6.66
CA PHE A 228 -10.17 -24.01 -7.27
C PHE A 228 -9.91 -25.19 -6.33
N ALA A 229 -9.97 -24.97 -5.02
CA ALA A 229 -9.92 -26.02 -4.01
C ALA A 229 -11.33 -26.53 -3.68
N ALA A 230 -11.44 -27.68 -3.00
CA ALA A 230 -12.73 -28.21 -2.56
C ALA A 230 -13.45 -27.23 -1.61
N THR A 231 -14.76 -27.10 -1.80
CA THR A 231 -15.63 -26.31 -0.94
C THR A 231 -15.63 -26.86 0.47
N LYS A 232 -15.41 -25.99 1.46
CA LYS A 232 -15.46 -26.35 2.88
C LYS A 232 -16.50 -25.52 3.61
N CYS A 233 -17.23 -26.18 4.51
CA CYS A 233 -18.21 -25.55 5.37
C CYS A 233 -17.53 -24.71 6.46
N LEU A 234 -18.03 -23.49 6.68
CA LEU A 234 -17.55 -22.56 7.71
C LEU A 234 -17.74 -23.11 9.14
N LYS A 235 -18.79 -23.92 9.34
CA LYS A 235 -19.23 -24.41 10.66
C LYS A 235 -18.55 -25.71 11.09
N CYS A 236 -18.50 -26.72 10.20
CA CYS A 236 -18.04 -28.07 10.55
C CYS A 236 -16.83 -28.56 9.75
N ALA A 237 -16.27 -27.74 8.86
CA ALA A 237 -15.19 -28.11 7.94
C ALA A 237 -15.51 -29.26 6.95
N GLY A 238 -16.79 -29.64 6.80
CA GLY A 238 -17.23 -30.65 5.83
C GLY A 238 -17.23 -30.16 4.38
N ASN A 239 -17.27 -31.09 3.42
CA ASN A 239 -17.21 -30.81 1.98
C ASN A 239 -18.59 -30.44 1.40
N HIS A 240 -19.17 -29.33 1.85
CA HIS A 240 -20.46 -28.79 1.37
C HIS A 240 -20.51 -27.27 1.57
N LEU A 241 -21.47 -26.60 0.92
CA LEU A 241 -21.69 -25.17 1.11
C LEU A 241 -22.20 -24.89 2.53
N THR A 242 -21.82 -23.77 3.12
CA THR A 242 -22.28 -23.44 4.49
C THR A 242 -23.80 -23.31 4.61
N SER A 243 -24.48 -22.97 3.50
CA SER A 243 -25.95 -22.94 3.39
C SER A 243 -26.61 -24.32 3.50
N GLU A 244 -25.90 -25.39 3.12
CA GLU A 244 -26.38 -26.78 3.14
C GLU A 244 -26.05 -27.47 4.47
N CYS A 245 -25.37 -26.77 5.38
CA CYS A 245 -24.95 -27.35 6.64
C CYS A 245 -26.13 -27.52 7.60
N SER A 246 -26.33 -28.74 8.07
CA SER A 246 -27.38 -29.09 9.05
C SER A 246 -27.17 -28.45 10.42
N LEU A 247 -25.94 -28.04 10.76
CA LEU A 247 -25.64 -27.47 12.07
C LEU A 247 -26.32 -26.11 12.25
N LYS A 248 -27.14 -26.00 13.30
CA LYS A 248 -27.72 -24.73 13.73
C LYS A 248 -26.83 -24.06 14.77
N LYS A 249 -26.81 -22.72 14.76
CA LYS A 249 -25.95 -21.95 15.67
C LYS A 249 -26.46 -21.96 17.11
N ASP A 250 -27.78 -22.06 17.26
CA ASP A 250 -28.48 -21.86 18.53
C ASP A 250 -28.68 -23.18 19.30
N ASP A 251 -28.43 -24.33 18.66
CA ASP A 251 -28.56 -25.65 19.27
C ASP A 251 -27.27 -26.04 20.00
N THR A 252 -27.36 -26.28 21.31
CA THR A 252 -26.22 -26.56 22.20
C THR A 252 -25.45 -27.83 21.81
N GLU A 253 -26.12 -28.83 21.23
CA GLU A 253 -25.46 -30.04 20.72
C GLU A 253 -24.65 -29.79 19.44
N ASP A 254 -25.15 -28.91 18.57
CA ASP A 254 -24.48 -28.58 17.31
C ASP A 254 -23.29 -27.67 17.52
N GLN A 255 -23.30 -26.85 18.58
CA GLN A 255 -22.13 -26.07 18.99
C GLN A 255 -20.92 -26.96 19.29
N LYS A 256 -21.13 -28.15 19.87
CA LYS A 256 -20.04 -29.12 20.12
C LYS A 256 -19.48 -29.73 18.84
N LYS A 257 -20.24 -29.72 17.74
CA LYS A 257 -19.83 -30.23 16.41
C LYS A 257 -19.18 -29.14 15.55
N ILE A 258 -19.12 -27.90 16.02
CA ILE A 258 -18.42 -26.82 15.33
C ILE A 258 -16.94 -27.14 15.27
N LYS A 259 -16.37 -27.03 14.07
CA LYS A 259 -14.97 -27.31 13.81
C LYS A 259 -14.41 -26.34 12.78
N CYS A 260 -13.28 -25.73 13.15
CA CYS A 260 -12.54 -24.85 12.26
C CYS A 260 -11.81 -25.66 11.18
N SER A 261 -11.99 -25.29 9.91
CA SER A 261 -11.27 -25.92 8.79
C SER A 261 -9.77 -25.60 8.74
N ASN A 262 -9.33 -24.56 9.45
CA ASN A 262 -7.94 -24.08 9.42
C ASN A 262 -7.08 -24.71 10.52
N CYS A 263 -7.56 -24.70 11.79
CA CYS A 263 -6.82 -25.24 12.94
C CYS A 263 -7.42 -26.54 13.51
N GLY A 264 -8.63 -26.94 13.10
CA GLY A 264 -9.32 -28.11 13.61
C GLY A 264 -9.99 -27.95 14.98
N GLN A 265 -9.89 -26.77 15.61
CA GLN A 265 -10.44 -26.49 16.95
C GLN A 265 -11.94 -26.15 16.93
N GLY A 266 -12.56 -26.18 18.11
CA GLY A 266 -14.00 -26.00 18.34
C GLY A 266 -14.53 -24.57 18.19
N HIS A 267 -14.31 -23.94 17.04
CA HIS A 267 -14.83 -22.61 16.71
C HIS A 267 -15.08 -22.48 15.20
N LEU A 268 -15.86 -21.47 14.78
CA LEU A 268 -16.11 -21.20 13.36
C LEU A 268 -14.81 -20.86 12.62
N ALA A 269 -14.72 -21.18 11.32
CA ALA A 269 -13.48 -20.92 10.58
C ALA A 269 -13.16 -19.43 10.38
N ASN A 270 -14.14 -18.53 10.57
CA ASN A 270 -13.98 -17.08 10.54
C ASN A 270 -13.61 -16.45 11.89
N SER A 271 -13.43 -17.24 12.96
CA SER A 271 -13.09 -16.70 14.27
C SER A 271 -11.71 -16.03 14.25
N THR A 272 -11.63 -14.82 14.80
CA THR A 272 -10.38 -14.06 14.98
C THR A 272 -9.50 -14.63 16.10
N GLU A 273 -10.05 -15.52 16.91
CA GLU A 273 -9.34 -16.24 17.99
C GLU A 273 -8.58 -17.46 17.44
N CYS A 274 -8.79 -17.82 16.17
CA CYS A 274 -8.08 -18.92 15.53
C CYS A 274 -6.56 -18.67 15.54
N GLU A 275 -5.79 -19.62 16.05
CA GLU A 275 -4.32 -19.54 16.10
C GLU A 275 -3.69 -19.27 14.72
N ILE A 276 -4.24 -19.88 13.67
CA ILE A 276 -3.79 -19.67 12.28
C ILE A 276 -4.04 -18.23 11.82
N TYR A 277 -5.18 -17.64 12.20
CA TYR A 277 -5.48 -16.24 11.91
C TYR A 277 -4.52 -15.31 12.66
N ILE A 278 -4.33 -15.54 13.96
CA ILE A 278 -3.43 -14.76 14.81
C ILE A 278 -1.99 -14.84 14.28
N ALA A 279 -1.50 -16.03 13.94
CA ALA A 279 -0.17 -16.23 13.37
C ALA A 279 0.00 -15.47 12.04
N ARG A 280 -1.01 -15.52 11.16
CA ARG A 280 -0.99 -14.80 9.88
C ARG A 280 -1.01 -13.28 10.09
N LYS A 281 -1.81 -12.78 11.03
CA LYS A 281 -1.86 -11.36 11.40
C LYS A 281 -0.51 -10.88 11.92
N LYS A 282 0.14 -11.63 12.82
CA LYS A 282 1.50 -11.34 13.32
C LYS A 282 2.52 -11.25 12.18
N LEU A 283 2.49 -12.20 11.24
CA LEU A 283 3.37 -12.16 10.06
C LEU A 283 3.13 -10.93 9.18
N MET A 284 1.88 -10.53 8.98
CA MET A 284 1.56 -9.32 8.20
C MET A 284 2.06 -8.04 8.87
N VAL A 285 1.91 -7.92 10.18
CA VAL A 285 2.43 -6.77 10.95
C VAL A 285 3.96 -6.75 10.88
N LYS A 286 4.62 -7.88 11.11
CA LYS A 286 6.09 -7.98 11.00
C LYS A 286 6.60 -7.58 9.61
N ASN A 287 5.98 -8.09 8.54
CA ASN A 287 6.37 -7.72 7.18
C ASN A 287 6.19 -6.22 6.92
N LYS A 288 5.14 -5.58 7.47
CA LYS A 288 4.96 -4.13 7.37
C LYS A 288 6.05 -3.38 8.14
N THR A 289 6.39 -3.79 9.35
CA THR A 289 7.46 -3.14 10.14
C THR A 289 8.82 -3.29 9.47
N ASP A 290 9.11 -4.47 8.93
CA ASP A 290 10.38 -4.74 8.23
C ASP A 290 10.51 -3.89 6.96
N LEU A 291 9.41 -3.70 6.22
CA LEU A 291 9.36 -2.81 5.05
C LEU A 291 9.63 -1.36 5.44
N VAL A 292 8.98 -0.86 6.50
CA VAL A 292 9.18 0.51 7.01
C VAL A 292 10.64 0.71 7.43
N GLN A 293 11.21 -0.24 8.19
CA GLN A 293 12.62 -0.18 8.59
C GLN A 293 13.57 -0.19 7.39
N LYS A 294 13.28 -0.98 6.35
CA LYS A 294 14.08 -1.02 5.13
C LYS A 294 14.05 0.30 4.37
N THR A 295 12.88 0.93 4.25
CA THR A 295 12.75 2.25 3.62
C THR A 295 13.47 3.35 4.41
N THR A 296 13.37 3.34 5.74
CA THR A 296 14.05 4.32 6.62
C THR A 296 15.57 4.14 6.59
N ARG A 297 16.09 2.90 6.51
CA ARG A 297 17.53 2.63 6.36
C ARG A 297 18.08 3.08 5.01
N GLN A 298 17.25 3.12 3.96
CA GLN A 298 17.64 3.60 2.64
C GLN A 298 17.57 5.14 2.53
N SER A 299 16.65 5.80 3.23
CA SER A 299 16.52 7.26 3.20
C SER A 299 17.52 8.01 4.09
N ASN A 300 18.07 7.37 5.14
CA ASN A 300 18.95 8.03 6.12
C ASN A 300 20.46 7.80 5.94
N LYS A 301 20.93 7.37 4.77
CA LYS A 301 22.37 7.44 4.48
C LYS A 301 22.71 8.80 3.89
N TYR A 302 22.83 9.82 4.76
CA TYR A 302 23.55 11.04 4.39
C TYR A 302 25.01 10.63 4.11
N VAL A 303 25.38 10.58 2.83
CA VAL A 303 26.77 10.45 2.41
C VAL A 303 27.25 11.88 2.20
N PRO A 304 28.17 12.41 3.03
CA PRO A 304 28.71 13.74 2.78
C PRO A 304 29.35 13.74 1.40
N ALA A 305 29.00 14.74 0.58
CA ALA A 305 29.64 14.91 -0.72
C ALA A 305 31.15 15.08 -0.49
N PRO A 306 32.01 14.43 -1.30
CA PRO A 306 33.45 14.68 -1.22
C PRO A 306 33.70 16.17 -1.44
N VAL A 307 34.53 16.76 -0.58
CA VAL A 307 34.93 18.16 -0.71
C VAL A 307 35.52 18.38 -2.11
N PRO A 308 35.03 19.36 -2.89
CA PRO A 308 35.52 19.61 -4.23
C PRO A 308 37.01 19.98 -4.17
N THR A 309 37.86 19.24 -4.88
CA THR A 309 39.32 19.42 -4.89
C THR A 309 39.77 20.67 -5.64
N LYS A 310 38.89 21.30 -6.41
CA LYS A 310 39.15 22.57 -7.07
C LYS A 310 37.94 23.48 -6.92
N ASN A 311 38.19 24.68 -6.43
CA ASN A 311 37.27 25.81 -6.41
C ASN A 311 36.98 26.23 -7.86
N ALA A 312 35.73 26.11 -8.29
CA ALA A 312 35.28 26.47 -9.65
C ALA A 312 35.45 27.98 -9.98
N TRP A 313 35.79 28.79 -8.99
CA TRP A 313 35.94 30.24 -9.09
C TRP A 313 37.39 30.74 -9.00
N THR A 314 38.37 29.84 -8.91
CA THR A 314 39.79 30.21 -9.01
C THR A 314 40.16 30.40 -10.47
N THR A 315 39.71 31.50 -11.07
CA THR A 315 40.36 32.04 -12.26
C THR A 315 41.77 32.41 -11.85
N GLN A 316 42.79 31.84 -12.50
CA GLN A 316 44.17 32.27 -12.34
C GLN A 316 44.23 33.76 -12.68
N ARG A 317 44.31 34.61 -11.65
CA ARG A 317 44.73 35.99 -11.85
C ARG A 317 46.20 35.89 -12.26
N ASN A 318 46.48 36.08 -13.54
CA ASN A 318 47.82 36.41 -13.97
C ASN A 318 48.23 37.67 -13.21
N GLU A 319 49.33 37.54 -12.47
CA GLU A 319 49.99 38.61 -11.75
C GLU A 319 50.65 39.54 -12.78
N ASP A 320 49.87 40.44 -13.38
CA ASP A 320 50.45 41.64 -13.97
C ASP A 320 50.39 42.77 -12.94
N GLU A 321 51.53 42.96 -12.29
CA GLU A 321 51.84 44.12 -11.46
C GLU A 321 51.79 45.39 -12.31
N GLY A 322 50.73 46.18 -12.13
CA GLY A 322 50.71 47.52 -12.68
C GLY A 322 49.33 48.14 -12.62
N ASN A 323 49.20 49.21 -11.85
CA ASN A 323 48.04 50.11 -11.80
C ASN A 323 46.88 49.68 -10.86
N ARG A 324 47.08 49.84 -9.55
CA ARG A 324 45.97 49.86 -8.58
C ARG A 324 45.26 51.22 -8.66
N ASN A 325 44.02 51.20 -9.15
CA ASN A 325 43.13 52.36 -9.19
C ASN A 325 42.73 52.79 -7.76
N PRO A 326 42.91 54.07 -7.35
CA PRO A 326 42.64 54.54 -5.97
C PRO A 326 41.19 54.34 -5.48
N ALA A 327 40.23 54.09 -6.37
CA ALA A 327 38.85 53.76 -6.02
C ALA A 327 38.71 52.43 -5.23
N ALA A 328 39.60 51.45 -5.47
CA ALA A 328 39.55 50.16 -4.78
C ALA A 328 39.98 50.28 -3.31
N ALA A 329 40.92 51.18 -3.01
CA ALA A 329 41.33 51.47 -1.63
C ALA A 329 40.20 52.15 -0.85
N HIS A 330 39.51 53.11 -1.46
CA HIS A 330 38.38 53.81 -0.84
C HIS A 330 37.23 52.85 -0.49
N MET A 331 36.89 51.91 -1.38
CA MET A 331 35.85 50.90 -1.15
C MET A 331 36.21 49.90 -0.04
N LEU A 332 37.49 49.57 0.16
CA LEU A 332 37.95 48.73 1.27
C LEU A 332 37.81 49.45 2.61
N THR A 333 38.13 50.74 2.68
CA THR A 333 37.88 51.57 3.88
C THR A 333 36.39 51.71 4.20
N ILE A 334 35.51 51.88 3.20
CA ILE A 334 34.06 51.92 3.43
C ILE A 334 33.56 50.57 3.96
N ARG A 335 34.04 49.45 3.41
CA ARG A 335 33.68 48.11 3.89
C ARG A 335 34.15 47.84 5.31
N ALA A 336 35.34 48.30 5.69
CA ALA A 336 35.85 48.18 7.05
C ALA A 336 34.98 48.97 8.04
N ARG A 337 34.58 50.19 7.66
CA ARG A 337 33.69 51.04 8.48
C ARG A 337 32.29 50.45 8.65
N HIS A 338 31.75 49.88 7.57
CA HIS A 338 30.44 49.21 7.60
C HIS A 338 30.47 47.90 8.39
N ALA A 339 31.61 47.21 8.43
CA ALA A 339 31.80 46.01 9.27
C ALA A 339 31.87 46.36 10.76
N GLU A 340 32.49 47.49 11.12
CA GLU A 340 32.48 48.02 12.49
C GLU A 340 31.08 48.49 12.93
N GLU A 341 30.31 49.14 12.05
CA GLU A 341 28.92 49.53 12.34
C GLU A 341 27.97 48.33 12.49
N VAL A 342 28.13 47.28 11.67
CA VAL A 342 27.32 46.05 11.76
C VAL A 342 27.68 45.26 13.04
N ALA A 343 28.94 45.25 13.46
CA ALA A 343 29.36 44.66 14.73
C ALA A 343 28.76 45.40 15.94
N ALA A 344 28.62 46.73 15.86
CA ALA A 344 27.99 47.53 16.92
C ALA A 344 26.46 47.33 17.01
N GLN A 345 25.77 47.13 15.87
CA GLN A 345 24.32 46.88 15.85
C GLN A 345 23.94 45.45 16.30
N SER A 346 24.86 44.50 16.17
CA SER A 346 24.68 43.10 16.62
C SER A 346 24.65 42.95 18.15
N ALA A 347 25.19 43.92 18.90
CA ALA A 347 25.19 43.89 20.36
C ALA A 347 23.84 44.28 20.99
N THR A 348 22.90 44.86 20.21
CA THR A 348 21.59 45.32 20.70
C THR A 348 20.41 44.46 20.26
N ALA A 349 20.63 43.38 19.50
CA ALA A 349 19.56 42.53 18.94
C ALA A 349 19.44 41.17 19.66
N ASN A 350 19.44 41.16 20.99
CA ASN A 350 18.98 40.00 21.78
C ASN A 350 17.63 40.32 22.42
N ASN A 351 16.58 40.38 21.60
CA ASN A 351 15.20 40.11 22.03
C ASN A 351 14.24 40.20 20.84
N ALA A 352 13.98 39.07 20.18
CA ALA A 352 12.76 38.83 19.41
C ALA A 352 12.64 37.33 19.10
N THR A 353 11.98 36.58 19.99
CA THR A 353 11.50 35.23 19.70
C THR A 353 10.07 35.28 19.16
N ASP A 354 9.86 34.61 18.03
CA ASP A 354 8.62 34.46 17.27
C ASP A 354 7.48 33.81 18.10
N PRO A 355 6.25 34.38 18.17
CA PRO A 355 5.19 33.93 19.10
C PRO A 355 4.42 32.66 18.67
N GLY A 356 4.56 32.20 17.42
CA GLY A 356 3.65 31.18 16.84
C GLY A 356 3.85 29.74 17.33
N LEU A 357 5.05 29.38 17.78
CA LEU A 357 5.42 28.00 18.16
C LEU A 357 5.46 27.75 19.67
N MET A 358 5.33 28.79 20.50
CA MET A 358 5.34 28.66 21.96
C MET A 358 3.97 28.31 22.55
N GLY A 359 2.87 28.64 21.87
CA GLY A 359 1.50 28.38 22.36
C GLY A 359 1.21 26.90 22.56
N ASP A 360 1.50 26.08 21.55
CA ASP A 360 1.22 24.64 21.59
C ASP A 360 2.14 23.88 22.56
N VAL A 361 3.38 24.33 22.71
CA VAL A 361 4.34 23.76 23.67
C VAL A 361 3.94 24.10 25.10
N ASN A 362 3.46 25.32 25.37
CA ASN A 362 2.99 25.70 26.71
C ASN A 362 1.71 24.97 27.12
N ILE A 363 0.78 24.76 26.18
CA ILE A 363 -0.44 23.97 26.43
C ILE A 363 -0.04 22.52 26.77
N PHE A 364 0.90 21.94 26.04
CA PHE A 364 1.37 20.59 26.31
C PHE A 364 2.08 20.46 27.67
N ILE A 365 2.87 21.47 28.06
CA ILE A 365 3.51 21.54 29.38
C ILE A 365 2.45 21.67 30.49
N GLN A 366 1.44 22.52 30.32
CA GLN A 366 0.33 22.65 31.27
C GLN A 366 -0.43 21.33 31.46
N ILE A 367 -0.75 20.63 30.37
CA ILE A 367 -1.42 19.32 30.44
C ILE A 367 -0.53 18.31 31.18
N CYS A 368 0.77 18.28 30.90
CA CYS A 368 1.70 17.39 31.58
C CYS A 368 1.78 17.66 33.09
N ASP A 369 1.74 18.93 33.50
CA ASP A 369 1.78 19.30 34.92
C ASP A 369 0.45 19.04 35.63
N GLU A 370 -0.70 19.18 34.95
CA GLU A 370 -1.99 18.76 35.50
C GLU A 370 -2.09 17.24 35.67
N VAL A 371 -1.57 16.47 34.71
CA VAL A 371 -1.49 15.00 34.80
C VAL A 371 -0.57 14.56 35.95
N LYS A 372 0.54 15.28 36.19
CA LYS A 372 1.39 15.03 37.38
C LYS A 372 0.65 15.32 38.68
N LYS A 373 -0.09 16.45 38.77
CA LYS A 373 -0.92 16.79 39.95
C LYS A 373 -2.01 15.74 40.20
N LEU A 374 -2.61 15.18 39.16
CA LEU A 374 -3.58 14.07 39.28
C LEU A 374 -2.92 12.77 39.78
N LYS A 375 -1.70 12.47 39.32
CA LYS A 375 -0.91 11.32 39.78
C LYS A 375 -0.45 11.44 41.24
N GLU A 376 -0.29 12.67 41.74
CA GLU A 376 0.01 12.93 43.16
C GLU A 376 -1.22 12.79 44.04
N LYS A 377 -2.42 13.09 43.52
CA LYS A 377 -3.68 12.97 44.27
C LYS A 377 -4.25 11.56 44.29
N ILE A 378 -3.89 10.68 43.35
CA ILE A 378 -4.49 9.35 43.22
C ILE A 378 -3.43 8.26 43.41
N ASP A 379 -3.64 7.34 44.37
CA ASP A 379 -2.81 6.13 44.50
C ASP A 379 -3.21 5.07 43.47
N LEU A 380 -2.69 5.26 42.26
CA LEU A 380 -2.98 4.39 41.10
C LEU A 380 -2.57 2.92 41.35
N GLY A 381 -1.62 2.67 42.25
CA GLY A 381 -1.20 1.31 42.62
C GLY A 381 -2.29 0.57 43.38
N LYS A 382 -2.91 1.22 44.36
CA LYS A 382 -4.05 0.64 45.11
C LYS A 382 -5.26 0.42 44.21
N LEU A 383 -5.57 1.36 43.31
CA LEU A 383 -6.68 1.22 42.37
C LEU A 383 -6.50 -0.01 41.46
N LEU A 384 -5.29 -0.21 40.92
CA LEU A 384 -5.00 -1.37 40.07
C LEU A 384 -5.02 -2.68 40.83
N GLN A 385 -4.61 -2.68 42.10
CA GLN A 385 -4.70 -3.86 42.97
C GLN A 385 -6.16 -4.24 43.22
N SER A 386 -7.02 -3.28 43.55
CA SER A 386 -8.45 -3.49 43.80
C SER A 386 -9.21 -3.95 42.55
N LEU A 387 -8.83 -3.45 41.36
CA LEU A 387 -9.40 -3.90 40.09
C LEU A 387 -8.95 -5.32 39.72
N ARG A 388 -7.72 -5.74 40.06
CA ARG A 388 -7.30 -7.13 39.89
C ARG A 388 -8.08 -8.07 40.79
N THR A 389 -8.24 -7.74 42.07
CA THR A 389 -9.03 -8.55 43.00
C THR A 389 -10.50 -8.65 42.59
N LEU A 390 -11.08 -7.59 42.00
CA LEU A 390 -12.43 -7.63 41.44
C LEU A 390 -12.52 -8.58 40.24
N ASN A 391 -11.54 -8.52 39.34
CA ASN A 391 -11.50 -9.39 38.17
C ASN A 391 -11.32 -10.86 38.56
N GLU A 392 -10.46 -11.14 39.54
CA GLU A 392 -10.26 -12.49 40.11
C GLU A 392 -11.56 -13.01 40.75
N ALA A 393 -12.24 -12.21 41.56
CA ALA A 393 -13.53 -12.56 42.19
C ALA A 393 -14.63 -12.87 41.16
N ILE A 394 -14.69 -12.12 40.04
CA ILE A 394 -15.63 -12.36 38.94
C ILE A 394 -15.28 -13.65 38.19
N THR A 395 -14.00 -13.94 37.97
CA THR A 395 -13.56 -15.15 37.25
C THR A 395 -13.73 -16.44 38.05
N GLU A 396 -13.70 -16.37 39.38
CA GLU A 396 -13.84 -17.52 40.27
C GLU A 396 -15.30 -17.85 40.66
N ASN A 397 -16.31 -17.18 40.06
CA ASN A 397 -17.75 -17.34 40.36
C ASN A 397 -18.08 -17.19 41.87
N THR A 398 -17.44 -16.23 42.54
CA THR A 398 -17.73 -15.93 43.96
C THR A 398 -19.09 -15.23 44.13
N SER A 399 -19.67 -15.29 45.34
CA SER A 399 -21.05 -14.86 45.57
C SER A 399 -21.25 -13.36 45.27
N THR A 400 -22.45 -12.97 44.83
CA THR A 400 -22.80 -11.57 44.51
C THR A 400 -22.56 -10.60 45.67
N VAL A 401 -22.57 -11.11 46.91
CA VAL A 401 -22.28 -10.35 48.13
C VAL A 401 -20.79 -9.99 48.24
N GLU A 402 -19.88 -10.86 47.80
CA GLU A 402 -18.43 -10.60 47.84
C GLU A 402 -18.01 -9.61 46.76
N ILE A 403 -18.60 -9.71 45.57
CA ILE A 403 -18.41 -8.72 44.50
C ILE A 403 -18.93 -7.34 44.94
N MET A 404 -20.10 -7.27 45.60
CA MET A 404 -20.62 -6.02 46.14
C MET A 404 -19.72 -5.43 47.25
N LYS A 405 -19.11 -6.25 48.11
CA LYS A 405 -18.16 -5.77 49.12
C LYS A 405 -16.91 -5.14 48.50
N VAL A 406 -16.36 -5.74 47.43
CA VAL A 406 -15.22 -5.16 46.70
C VAL A 406 -15.60 -3.86 46.01
N LEU A 407 -16.78 -3.78 45.39
CA LEU A 407 -17.27 -2.55 44.76
C LEU A 407 -17.52 -1.41 45.78
N LEU A 408 -18.08 -1.72 46.95
CA LEU A 408 -18.26 -0.72 48.02
C LEU A 408 -16.92 -0.23 48.59
N SER A 409 -15.86 -1.04 48.54
CA SER A 409 -14.51 -0.62 48.94
C SER A 409 -13.85 0.34 47.94
N LEU A 410 -14.29 0.33 46.67
CA LEU A 410 -13.84 1.27 45.63
C LEU A 410 -14.50 2.66 45.76
N ASP A 411 -15.63 2.75 46.45
CA ASP A 411 -16.45 3.96 46.60
C ASP A 411 -16.08 4.79 47.85
N GLN A 412 -15.18 4.28 48.71
CA GLN A 412 -14.61 5.06 49.82
C GLN A 412 -13.43 5.92 49.34
N PRO A 413 -13.14 7.07 49.99
CA PRO A 413 -12.00 7.94 49.63
C PRO A 413 -10.62 7.34 50.00
N ALA A 414 -10.43 6.04 49.75
CA ALA A 414 -9.22 5.28 50.04
C ALA A 414 -8.13 5.40 48.94
N PHE A 415 -8.46 6.02 47.81
CA PHE A 415 -7.57 6.17 46.64
C PHE A 415 -7.04 7.60 46.47
N LEU A 416 -7.44 8.53 47.35
CA LEU A 416 -6.78 9.83 47.46
C LEU A 416 -5.52 9.66 48.30
N LYS A 417 -4.40 10.23 47.83
CA LYS A 417 -3.12 10.24 48.55
C LYS A 417 -3.07 11.27 49.66
#